data_AF-A0A327P1A6-F1
#
_entry.id   AF-A0A327P1A6-F1
#
_cell.length_a   1.000
_cell.length_b   1.000
_cell.length_c   1.000
_cell.angle_alpha   90.00
_cell.angle_beta   90.00
_cell.angle_gamma   90.00
#
_symmetry.space_group_name_H-M   'P 1'
#
loop_
_entity.id
_entity.type
_entity.pdbx_description
1 polymer ?
#
loop_
_entity_poly.entity_id
_entity_poly.type
_entity_poly.pdbx_seq_one_letter_code
_entity_poly.pdbx_strand_id
1 'polypeptide(L)'
;MKIVASLGQKKVKIVCSIDAHKCKFPKNRNCRRELISFYLGFKYTFYSKTQIMIRFAFVFLLLILPNVSVFSQANYEIPADTQRIVFFGNSITYSGQYISYVETYYRLKYPDRELEWVNLGLPSETVSGLSEENHANGAFPRPDLHERLDRVFEQLKPDLVVVNYGMNDGIYLPFDEGRFQKYKDGINWLDGKIKEIGAEAIFVTPPVYDPVKGPAYANVLNNYSDWLLSKRYTDGWTVMDIHWPMLNYLEDQRDLDSTFYLAKDGIHPGEMGHWLMAKEILLGLGQSEVKNYADLHEALASFPNGQEILGLVAIRQALLRDAWLTATGHLRPGLAEGIPLKEAEEKAREIEVQIKELLR
;
A
#
# COMPACT_ATOMS: atom_id res chain seq x y z
N MET A 1 56.39 0.08 18.61
CA MET A 1 56.40 -0.89 19.73
C MET A 1 57.72 -1.67 19.69
N LYS A 2 58.59 -1.53 20.70
CA LYS A 2 59.90 -2.25 20.77
C LYS A 2 59.68 -3.59 21.45
N ILE A 3 59.82 -4.71 20.73
CA ILE A 3 59.85 -6.04 21.33
C ILE A 3 61.29 -6.53 21.33
N VAL A 4 61.83 -6.82 22.52
CA VAL A 4 63.14 -7.46 22.68
C VAL A 4 62.88 -8.92 23.02
N ALA A 5 63.26 -9.84 22.14
CA ALA A 5 63.29 -11.26 22.45
C ALA A 5 64.75 -11.70 22.65
N SER A 6 65.00 -12.48 23.70
CA SER A 6 66.30 -13.03 24.06
C SER A 6 66.34 -14.51 23.73
N LEU A 7 67.36 -14.97 23.01
CA LEU A 7 67.65 -16.38 22.72
C LEU A 7 69.12 -16.65 23.09
N GLY A 8 69.36 -17.22 24.27
CA GLY A 8 70.70 -17.65 24.71
C GLY A 8 71.80 -16.55 24.79
N GLN A 9 73.06 -16.97 24.96
CA GLN A 9 74.22 -16.12 25.34
C GLN A 9 74.76 -15.15 24.27
N LYS A 10 74.06 -14.89 23.15
CA LYS A 10 74.46 -13.82 22.22
C LYS A 10 73.26 -12.93 21.90
N LYS A 11 73.30 -11.69 22.40
CA LYS A 11 72.29 -10.65 22.14
C LYS A 11 72.48 -10.09 20.73
N VAL A 12 71.51 -10.31 19.84
CA VAL A 12 71.37 -9.56 18.58
C VAL A 12 70.14 -8.67 18.69
N LYS A 13 70.33 -7.36 18.57
CA LYS A 13 69.30 -6.33 18.72
C LYS A 13 68.74 -6.00 17.34
N ILE A 14 67.51 -6.40 17.04
CA ILE A 14 66.82 -6.05 15.78
C ILE A 14 65.76 -5.00 16.10
N VAL A 15 65.86 -3.84 15.46
CA VAL A 15 64.88 -2.75 15.54
C VAL A 15 64.23 -2.61 14.17
N CYS A 16 62.91 -2.79 14.09
CA CYS A 16 62.15 -2.52 12.86
C CYS A 16 61.13 -1.41 13.13
N SER A 17 61.14 -0.39 12.27
CA SER A 17 60.13 0.67 12.19
C SER A 17 59.04 0.24 11.21
N ILE A 18 57.81 0.65 11.50
CA ILE A 18 56.62 0.41 10.69
C ILE A 18 56.67 1.39 9.52
N ASP A 19 57.01 0.89 8.34
CA ASP A 19 56.48 1.43 7.09
C ASP A 19 56.53 0.34 6.02
N ALA A 20 55.39 0.14 5.36
CA ALA A 20 55.23 -0.82 4.29
C ALA A 20 56.16 -0.45 3.13
N HIS A 21 56.76 -1.46 2.50
CA HIS A 21 57.62 -1.37 1.31
C HIS A 21 59.10 -1.02 1.54
N LYS A 22 59.86 -1.95 2.13
CA LYS A 22 61.15 -2.48 1.62
C LYS A 22 61.86 -3.28 2.73
N CYS A 23 61.89 -4.61 2.63
CA CYS A 23 62.82 -5.44 3.41
C CYS A 23 63.89 -6.03 2.48
N LYS A 24 65.14 -5.58 2.62
CA LYS A 24 66.33 -6.23 2.05
C LYS A 24 66.76 -7.38 2.96
N PHE A 25 66.76 -8.61 2.46
CA PHE A 25 67.28 -9.78 3.19
C PHE A 25 68.81 -9.90 3.03
N PRO A 26 69.56 -10.30 4.08
CA PRO A 26 70.97 -10.63 3.95
C PRO A 26 71.18 -12.00 3.27
N LYS A 27 72.21 -12.08 2.41
CA LYS A 27 72.61 -13.25 1.60
C LYS A 27 73.32 -14.33 2.44
N ASN A 28 72.62 -15.04 3.32
CA ASN A 28 73.19 -16.25 3.93
C ASN A 28 72.18 -17.41 4.00
N ARG A 29 72.48 -18.52 3.32
CA ARG A 29 71.54 -19.63 3.06
C ARG A 29 71.14 -20.40 4.31
N ASN A 30 71.97 -20.42 5.35
CA ASN A 30 71.69 -21.23 6.55
C ASN A 30 70.66 -20.59 7.50
N CYS A 31 70.48 -19.26 7.47
CA CYS A 31 69.46 -18.58 8.28
C CYS A 31 68.03 -18.75 7.71
N ARG A 32 67.88 -19.14 6.43
CA ARG A 32 66.57 -19.39 5.80
C ARG A 32 65.95 -20.72 6.22
N ARG A 33 66.75 -21.77 6.47
CA ARG A 33 66.19 -23.11 6.74
C ARG A 33 65.54 -23.20 8.13
N GLU A 34 66.13 -22.61 9.16
CA GLU A 34 65.56 -22.65 10.51
C GLU A 34 64.30 -21.77 10.65
N LEU A 35 64.27 -20.61 9.98
CA LEU A 35 63.09 -19.75 9.93
C LEU A 35 61.91 -20.39 9.19
N ILE A 36 62.16 -21.17 8.13
CA ILE A 36 61.12 -21.87 7.37
C ILE A 36 60.51 -23.03 8.17
N SER A 37 61.30 -23.81 8.91
CA SER A 37 60.77 -24.87 9.76
C SER A 37 59.95 -24.35 10.94
N PHE A 38 60.33 -23.20 11.53
CA PHE A 38 59.53 -22.56 12.58
C PHE A 38 58.22 -21.97 12.01
N TYR A 39 58.26 -21.36 10.82
CA TYR A 39 57.06 -20.81 10.16
C TYR A 39 56.07 -21.88 9.69
N LEU A 40 56.56 -23.03 9.22
CA LEU A 40 55.73 -24.14 8.74
C LEU A 40 55.10 -24.93 9.90
N GLY A 41 55.86 -25.18 10.98
CA GLY A 41 55.33 -25.84 12.18
C GLY A 41 54.26 -25.00 12.91
N PHE A 42 54.47 -23.68 13.00
CA PHE A 42 53.49 -22.76 13.58
C PHE A 42 52.25 -22.62 12.68
N LYS A 43 52.40 -22.58 11.34
CA LYS A 43 51.25 -22.56 10.43
C LYS A 43 50.40 -23.81 10.52
N TYR A 44 50.96 -25.02 10.60
CA TYR A 44 50.17 -26.25 10.58
C TYR A 44 49.32 -26.48 11.85
N THR A 45 49.83 -26.11 13.03
CA THR A 45 49.06 -26.22 14.28
C THR A 45 48.08 -25.06 14.48
N PHE A 46 48.35 -23.88 13.92
CA PHE A 46 47.41 -22.75 13.96
C PHE A 46 46.31 -22.88 12.90
N TYR A 47 46.60 -23.38 11.68
CA TYR A 47 45.59 -23.54 10.62
C TYR A 47 44.53 -24.60 10.96
N SER A 48 44.88 -25.72 11.59
CA SER A 48 43.91 -26.79 11.86
C SER A 48 42.92 -26.42 12.98
N LYS A 49 43.38 -25.74 14.04
CA LYS A 49 42.50 -25.23 15.10
C LYS A 49 41.66 -24.05 14.64
N THR A 50 42.21 -23.17 13.82
CA THR A 50 41.49 -21.99 13.30
C THR A 50 40.47 -22.35 12.23
N GLN A 51 40.73 -23.34 11.36
CA GLN A 51 39.72 -23.81 10.40
C GLN A 51 38.57 -24.59 11.07
N ILE A 52 38.83 -25.33 12.14
CA ILE A 52 37.77 -25.99 12.91
C ILE A 52 36.93 -24.93 13.65
N MET A 53 37.55 -23.95 14.30
CA MET A 53 36.82 -22.86 14.95
C MET A 53 36.05 -21.96 13.97
N ILE A 54 36.57 -21.70 12.76
CA ILE A 54 35.84 -20.95 11.72
C ILE A 54 34.67 -21.77 11.16
N ARG A 55 34.83 -23.08 10.98
CA ARG A 55 33.72 -23.97 10.54
C ARG A 55 32.64 -24.10 11.61
N PHE A 56 33.01 -24.21 12.89
CA PHE A 56 32.04 -24.18 13.98
C PHE A 56 31.42 -22.81 14.16
N ALA A 57 32.15 -21.71 13.98
CA ALA A 57 31.60 -20.36 14.03
C ALA A 57 30.62 -20.09 12.87
N PHE A 58 30.86 -20.60 11.66
CA PHE A 58 29.88 -20.52 10.56
C PHE A 58 28.66 -21.41 10.77
N VAL A 59 28.82 -22.60 11.35
CA VAL A 59 27.68 -23.48 11.72
C VAL A 59 26.87 -22.87 12.88
N PHE A 60 27.53 -22.21 13.84
CA PHE A 60 26.86 -21.48 14.93
C PHE A 60 26.22 -20.17 14.45
N LEU A 61 26.81 -19.46 13.47
CA LEU A 61 26.22 -18.26 12.87
C LEU A 61 24.99 -18.58 11.99
N LEU A 62 24.94 -19.77 11.39
CA LEU A 62 23.75 -20.30 10.70
C LEU A 62 22.66 -20.79 11.66
N LEU A 63 23.00 -21.10 12.92
CA LEU A 63 22.05 -21.52 13.97
C LEU A 63 21.56 -20.35 14.85
N ILE A 64 22.13 -19.15 14.69
CA ILE A 64 21.73 -17.90 15.36
C ILE A 64 21.41 -16.82 14.32
N LEU A 65 20.91 -17.21 13.14
CA LEU A 65 19.93 -16.34 12.50
C LEU A 65 18.68 -16.50 13.36
N PRO A 66 18.24 -15.47 14.11
CA PRO A 66 16.91 -15.52 14.64
C PRO A 66 15.98 -15.80 13.46
N ASN A 67 14.90 -16.51 13.72
CA ASN A 67 13.72 -16.45 12.87
C ASN A 67 13.36 -14.98 12.70
N VAL A 68 13.97 -14.31 11.72
CA VAL A 68 13.38 -13.15 11.10
C VAL A 68 12.24 -13.79 10.34
N SER A 69 11.13 -14.00 11.04
CA SER A 69 9.84 -14.07 10.41
C SER A 69 9.83 -12.83 9.53
N VAL A 70 10.05 -13.03 8.23
CA VAL A 70 9.53 -12.11 7.26
C VAL A 70 8.06 -12.11 7.60
N PHE A 71 7.63 -11.08 8.33
CA PHE A 71 6.22 -10.76 8.44
C PHE A 71 5.82 -10.44 7.00
N SER A 72 5.52 -11.48 6.21
CA SER A 72 4.50 -11.36 5.19
C SER A 72 3.34 -10.74 5.94
N GLN A 73 2.93 -9.53 5.55
CA GLN A 73 1.67 -9.00 6.04
C GLN A 73 0.66 -10.13 5.87
N ALA A 74 0.12 -10.59 6.99
CA ALA A 74 -0.98 -11.52 6.93
C ALA A 74 -2.06 -10.82 6.10
N ASN A 75 -2.67 -11.54 5.16
CA ASN A 75 -3.80 -11.00 4.41
C ASN A 75 -4.85 -10.54 5.42
N TYR A 76 -5.45 -9.37 5.18
CA TYR A 76 -6.52 -8.88 6.02
C TYR A 76 -7.77 -9.71 5.75
N GLU A 77 -8.33 -10.32 6.79
CA GLU A 77 -9.63 -10.98 6.70
C GLU A 77 -10.67 -10.04 7.30
N ILE A 78 -11.75 -9.79 6.56
CA ILE A 78 -12.87 -9.01 7.08
C ILE A 78 -13.40 -9.74 8.33
N PRO A 79 -13.49 -9.08 9.50
CA PRO A 79 -14.00 -9.69 10.73
C PRO A 79 -15.38 -10.33 10.54
N ALA A 80 -15.59 -11.52 11.11
CA ALA A 80 -16.79 -12.31 10.85
C ALA A 80 -18.10 -11.63 11.28
N ASP A 81 -18.02 -10.71 12.24
CA ASP A 81 -19.10 -9.90 12.78
C ASP A 81 -19.29 -8.55 12.06
N THR A 82 -18.42 -8.20 11.09
CA THR A 82 -18.64 -7.05 10.22
C THR A 82 -19.94 -7.22 9.46
N GLN A 83 -20.81 -6.21 9.54
CA GLN A 83 -22.06 -6.12 8.78
C GLN A 83 -21.97 -5.01 7.74
N ARG A 84 -21.30 -3.90 8.05
CA ARG A 84 -21.30 -2.69 7.22
C ARG A 84 -19.89 -2.16 6.96
N ILE A 85 -19.60 -2.02 5.67
CA ILE A 85 -18.35 -1.47 5.12
C ILE A 85 -18.67 -0.14 4.45
N VAL A 86 -18.07 0.95 4.91
CA VAL A 86 -18.26 2.29 4.34
C VAL A 86 -17.00 2.74 3.61
N PHE A 87 -17.14 3.18 2.36
CA PHE A 87 -16.06 3.70 1.53
C PHE A 87 -16.09 5.23 1.52
N PHE A 88 -14.99 5.86 1.94
CA PHE A 88 -14.77 7.29 1.79
C PHE A 88 -13.70 7.57 0.75
N GLY A 89 -13.90 8.66 0.02
CA GLY A 89 -12.96 9.16 -0.97
C GLY A 89 -13.58 10.25 -1.82
N ASN A 90 -12.96 10.52 -2.95
CA ASN A 90 -13.33 11.62 -3.83
C ASN A 90 -14.22 11.17 -5.02
N SER A 91 -14.07 11.80 -6.19
CA SER A 91 -14.81 11.49 -7.42
C SER A 91 -14.59 10.06 -7.93
N ILE A 92 -13.41 9.48 -7.68
CA ILE A 92 -13.07 8.12 -8.11
C ILE A 92 -13.87 7.11 -7.27
N THR A 93 -13.95 7.33 -5.96
CA THR A 93 -14.83 6.58 -5.05
C THR A 93 -16.31 6.82 -5.39
N TYR A 94 -16.72 8.06 -5.66
CA TYR A 94 -18.09 8.37 -6.07
C TYR A 94 -18.52 7.60 -7.33
N SER A 95 -17.63 7.53 -8.36
CA SER A 95 -17.85 6.70 -9.55
C SER A 95 -18.07 5.22 -9.19
N GLY A 96 -17.27 4.72 -8.25
CA GLY A 96 -17.57 3.49 -7.52
C GLY A 96 -17.36 2.18 -8.26
N GLN A 97 -16.87 2.20 -9.52
CA GLN A 97 -16.69 0.98 -10.31
C GLN A 97 -15.81 -0.06 -9.59
N TYR A 98 -14.68 0.35 -9.00
CA TYR A 98 -13.82 -0.57 -8.25
C TYR A 98 -14.52 -1.17 -7.02
N ILE A 99 -15.43 -0.43 -6.38
CA ILE A 99 -16.21 -0.92 -5.23
C ILE A 99 -17.17 -2.00 -5.71
N SER A 100 -17.88 -1.75 -6.82
CA SER A 100 -18.76 -2.75 -7.44
C SER A 100 -17.99 -4.01 -7.83
N TYR A 101 -16.73 -3.89 -8.28
CA TYR A 101 -15.89 -5.04 -8.65
C TYR A 101 -15.49 -5.86 -7.42
N VAL A 102 -15.02 -5.19 -6.35
CA VAL A 102 -14.65 -5.83 -5.09
C VAL A 102 -15.87 -6.53 -4.48
N GLU A 103 -17.00 -5.83 -4.38
CA GLU A 103 -18.24 -6.38 -3.84
C GLU A 103 -18.72 -7.59 -4.65
N THR A 104 -18.79 -7.46 -5.98
CA THR A 104 -19.26 -8.55 -6.86
C THR A 104 -18.40 -9.79 -6.67
N TYR A 105 -17.07 -9.64 -6.76
CA TYR A 105 -16.15 -10.75 -6.59
C TYR A 105 -16.30 -11.41 -5.21
N TYR A 106 -16.38 -10.59 -4.16
CA TYR A 106 -16.51 -11.07 -2.80
C TYR A 106 -17.82 -11.83 -2.57
N ARG A 107 -18.94 -11.33 -3.10
CA ARG A 107 -20.25 -11.99 -3.01
C ARG A 107 -20.30 -13.31 -3.76
N LEU A 108 -19.67 -13.37 -4.93
CA LEU A 108 -19.56 -14.60 -5.72
C LEU A 108 -18.74 -15.67 -4.98
N LYS A 109 -17.71 -15.26 -4.24
CA LYS A 109 -16.85 -16.15 -3.47
C LYS A 109 -17.48 -16.59 -2.13
N TYR A 110 -18.23 -15.70 -1.50
CA TYR A 110 -18.82 -15.89 -0.18
C TYR A 110 -20.34 -15.57 -0.22
N PRO A 111 -21.16 -16.37 -0.93
CA PRO A 111 -22.57 -16.08 -1.16
C PRO A 111 -23.42 -16.02 0.13
N ASP A 112 -23.00 -16.74 1.17
CA ASP A 112 -23.67 -16.75 2.48
C ASP A 112 -23.29 -15.55 3.38
N ARG A 113 -22.32 -14.73 2.96
CA ARG A 113 -21.81 -13.62 3.74
C ARG A 113 -22.53 -12.32 3.38
N GLU A 114 -23.47 -11.93 4.23
CA GLU A 114 -24.27 -10.71 4.05
C GLU A 114 -23.52 -9.48 4.58
N LEU A 115 -22.82 -8.78 3.67
CA LEU A 115 -22.17 -7.50 3.94
C LEU A 115 -22.91 -6.37 3.23
N GLU A 116 -23.10 -5.25 3.93
CA GLU A 116 -23.53 -3.99 3.34
C GLU A 116 -22.30 -3.19 2.90
N TRP A 117 -22.24 -2.88 1.60
CA TRP A 117 -21.17 -2.08 1.00
C TRP A 117 -21.74 -0.70 0.69
N VAL A 118 -21.27 0.34 1.37
CA VAL A 118 -21.82 1.69 1.24
C VAL A 118 -20.77 2.61 0.65
N ASN A 119 -21.04 3.11 -0.56
CA ASN A 119 -20.22 4.11 -1.21
C ASN A 119 -20.62 5.52 -0.75
N LEU A 120 -19.69 6.23 -0.10
CA LEU A 120 -19.81 7.63 0.30
C LEU A 120 -18.70 8.51 -0.28
N GLY A 121 -18.21 8.19 -1.47
CA GLY A 121 -17.32 9.09 -2.19
C GLY A 121 -18.02 10.42 -2.49
N LEU A 122 -17.31 11.54 -2.35
CA LEU A 122 -17.83 12.86 -2.69
C LEU A 122 -16.88 13.56 -3.69
N PRO A 123 -17.32 13.91 -4.91
CA PRO A 123 -16.42 14.48 -5.90
C PRO A 123 -15.75 15.78 -5.42
N SER A 124 -14.50 16.00 -5.83
CA SER A 124 -13.65 17.12 -5.38
C SER A 124 -13.23 17.13 -3.90
N GLU A 125 -13.79 16.25 -3.05
CA GLU A 125 -13.53 16.25 -1.61
C GLU A 125 -12.06 15.98 -1.27
N THR A 126 -11.61 16.62 -0.19
CA THR A 126 -10.30 16.41 0.44
C THR A 126 -10.49 15.95 1.89
N VAL A 127 -9.49 15.23 2.40
CA VAL A 127 -9.37 14.96 3.85
C VAL A 127 -8.45 15.98 4.52
N SER A 128 -7.58 16.63 3.73
CA SER A 128 -6.68 17.70 4.18
C SER A 128 -7.39 19.02 4.49
N GLY A 129 -8.64 19.20 4.06
CA GLY A 129 -9.38 20.46 4.14
C GLY A 129 -8.83 21.56 3.22
N LEU A 130 -7.95 21.20 2.27
CA LEU A 130 -7.34 22.15 1.35
C LEU A 130 -8.24 22.43 0.15
N SER A 131 -8.18 23.68 -0.32
CA SER A 131 -8.78 24.10 -1.59
C SER A 131 -7.84 25.12 -2.24
N GLU A 132 -7.57 24.95 -3.54
CA GLU A 132 -6.92 25.99 -4.33
C GLU A 132 -7.82 27.23 -4.48
N GLU A 133 -7.17 28.37 -4.71
CA GLU A 133 -7.87 29.57 -5.15
C GLU A 133 -8.60 29.29 -6.47
N ASN A 134 -9.82 29.82 -6.59
CA ASN A 134 -10.63 29.71 -7.81
C ASN A 134 -11.01 28.26 -8.20
N HIS A 135 -11.07 27.32 -7.24
CA HIS A 135 -11.62 25.98 -7.49
C HIS A 135 -12.99 26.07 -8.18
N ALA A 136 -13.22 25.19 -9.16
CA ALA A 136 -14.42 25.18 -9.99
C ALA A 136 -14.77 26.56 -10.60
N ASN A 137 -13.77 27.29 -11.09
CA ASN A 137 -13.90 28.67 -11.59
C ASN A 137 -14.51 29.63 -10.56
N GLY A 138 -14.21 29.42 -9.28
CA GLY A 138 -14.68 30.25 -8.17
C GLY A 138 -16.12 29.92 -7.72
N ALA A 139 -16.73 28.86 -8.25
CA ALA A 139 -18.10 28.50 -7.89
C ALA A 139 -18.22 28.00 -6.44
N PHE A 140 -17.22 27.25 -5.95
CA PHE A 140 -17.18 26.74 -4.57
C PHE A 140 -15.75 26.26 -4.22
N PRO A 141 -15.36 26.30 -2.93
CA PRO A 141 -14.12 25.63 -2.48
C PRO A 141 -14.27 24.11 -2.54
N ARG A 142 -13.17 23.36 -2.52
CA ARG A 142 -13.25 21.90 -2.40
C ARG A 142 -14.05 21.49 -1.14
N PRO A 143 -14.93 20.48 -1.24
CA PRO A 143 -15.55 19.89 -0.06
C PRO A 143 -14.50 19.32 0.89
N ASP A 144 -14.81 19.33 2.18
CA ASP A 144 -13.95 18.85 3.25
C ASP A 144 -14.68 17.74 4.01
N LEU A 145 -14.07 16.57 4.16
CA LEU A 145 -14.66 15.44 4.88
C LEU A 145 -15.03 15.80 6.33
N HIS A 146 -14.27 16.70 6.97
CA HIS A 146 -14.57 17.20 8.33
C HIS A 146 -15.98 17.76 8.47
N GLU A 147 -16.56 18.26 7.38
CA GLU A 147 -17.90 18.85 7.36
C GLU A 147 -19.01 17.82 7.63
N ARG A 148 -18.86 16.59 7.13
CA ARG A 148 -19.97 15.61 7.09
C ARG A 148 -19.74 14.33 7.89
N LEU A 149 -18.50 14.05 8.30
CA LEU A 149 -18.13 12.75 8.86
C LEU A 149 -18.96 12.35 10.08
N ASP A 150 -19.17 13.26 11.04
CA ASP A 150 -19.91 12.93 12.27
C ASP A 150 -21.37 12.53 11.97
N ARG A 151 -22.04 13.22 11.03
CA ARG A 151 -23.42 12.87 10.61
C ARG A 151 -23.45 11.51 9.92
N VAL A 152 -22.44 11.22 9.10
CA VAL A 152 -22.30 9.92 8.44
C VAL A 152 -22.15 8.82 9.49
N PHE A 153 -21.24 8.96 10.46
CA PHE A 153 -21.00 7.95 11.49
C PHE A 153 -22.20 7.75 12.41
N GLU A 154 -22.91 8.82 12.78
CA GLU A 154 -24.13 8.73 13.58
C GLU A 154 -25.22 7.88 12.91
N GLN A 155 -25.42 8.07 11.61
CA GLN A 155 -26.47 7.39 10.85
C GLN A 155 -26.07 5.98 10.41
N LEU A 156 -24.84 5.80 9.93
CA LEU A 156 -24.38 4.54 9.35
C LEU A 156 -23.64 3.63 10.32
N LYS A 157 -23.01 4.12 11.38
CA LYS A 157 -22.31 3.27 12.38
C LYS A 157 -21.51 2.11 11.73
N PRO A 158 -20.53 2.41 10.87
CA PRO A 158 -19.79 1.38 10.16
C PRO A 158 -19.03 0.47 11.12
N ASP A 159 -18.85 -0.79 10.74
CA ASP A 159 -17.92 -1.72 11.43
C ASP A 159 -16.51 -1.62 10.80
N LEU A 160 -16.46 -1.38 9.50
CA LEU A 160 -15.23 -1.26 8.71
C LEU A 160 -15.31 -0.03 7.80
N VAL A 161 -14.23 0.75 7.76
CA VAL A 161 -14.11 1.94 6.92
C VAL A 161 -12.94 1.80 5.96
N VAL A 162 -13.22 1.93 4.66
CA VAL A 162 -12.20 1.94 3.60
C VAL A 162 -11.96 3.38 3.13
N VAL A 163 -10.72 3.84 3.21
CA VAL A 163 -10.35 5.25 3.00
C VAL A 163 -9.46 5.40 1.76
N ASN A 164 -9.91 6.16 0.76
CA ASN A 164 -9.13 6.48 -0.44
C ASN A 164 -9.10 8.00 -0.74
N TYR A 165 -8.16 8.71 -0.09
CA TYR A 165 -7.87 10.13 -0.32
C TYR A 165 -6.42 10.36 -0.75
N GLY A 166 -6.15 11.55 -1.29
CA GLY A 166 -4.82 11.98 -1.77
C GLY A 166 -4.89 12.71 -3.12
N MET A 167 -5.76 12.26 -4.05
CA MET A 167 -5.83 12.81 -5.41
C MET A 167 -6.12 14.32 -5.45
N ASN A 168 -6.94 14.84 -4.53
CA ASN A 168 -7.28 16.26 -4.47
C ASN A 168 -6.47 17.03 -3.42
N ASP A 169 -5.86 16.32 -2.48
CA ASP A 169 -5.26 16.90 -1.26
C ASP A 169 -3.96 17.66 -1.52
N GLY A 170 -3.30 17.41 -2.65
CA GLY A 170 -2.18 18.22 -3.14
C GLY A 170 -2.62 19.43 -3.97
N ILE A 171 -3.92 19.62 -4.18
CA ILE A 171 -4.57 20.70 -4.95
C ILE A 171 -3.93 20.96 -6.33
N TYR A 172 -3.43 19.91 -6.98
CA TYR A 172 -2.84 19.95 -8.32
C TYR A 172 -1.63 20.89 -8.46
N LEU A 173 -0.91 21.13 -7.36
CA LEU A 173 0.33 21.91 -7.32
C LEU A 173 1.56 21.00 -7.06
N PRO A 174 2.78 21.44 -7.41
CA PRO A 174 4.01 20.71 -7.07
C PRO A 174 4.11 20.38 -5.59
N PHE A 175 4.91 19.37 -5.23
CA PHE A 175 5.10 18.97 -3.84
C PHE A 175 5.49 20.14 -2.93
N ASP A 176 4.86 20.17 -1.76
CA ASP A 176 5.09 21.15 -0.71
C ASP A 176 4.87 20.47 0.64
N GLU A 177 5.81 20.67 1.56
CA GLU A 177 5.77 20.01 2.86
C GLU A 177 4.56 20.45 3.70
N GLY A 178 4.09 21.69 3.55
CA GLY A 178 2.92 22.20 4.26
C GLY A 178 1.64 21.51 3.81
N ARG A 179 1.42 21.40 2.50
CA ARG A 179 0.28 20.64 1.94
C ARG A 179 0.35 19.17 2.30
N PHE A 180 1.54 18.59 2.23
CA PHE A 180 1.75 17.21 2.64
C PHE A 180 1.41 17.00 4.11
N GLN A 181 1.83 17.91 5.00
CA GLN A 181 1.48 17.85 6.41
C GLN A 181 -0.04 17.89 6.63
N LYS A 182 -0.77 18.74 5.89
CA LYS A 182 -2.23 18.77 5.95
C LYS A 182 -2.89 17.46 5.53
N TYR A 183 -2.38 16.80 4.49
CA TYR A 183 -2.84 15.46 4.12
C TYR A 183 -2.58 14.45 5.25
N LYS A 184 -1.36 14.44 5.81
CA LYS A 184 -1.01 13.55 6.94
C LYS A 184 -1.93 13.78 8.15
N ASP A 185 -2.16 15.04 8.50
CA ASP A 185 -3.02 15.42 9.62
C ASP A 185 -4.46 14.97 9.39
N GLY A 186 -5.02 15.18 8.19
CA GLY A 186 -6.37 14.75 7.84
C GLY A 186 -6.55 13.23 7.91
N ILE A 187 -5.58 12.46 7.37
CA ILE A 187 -5.62 11.00 7.44
C ILE A 187 -5.52 10.50 8.89
N ASN A 188 -4.61 11.06 9.71
CA ASN A 188 -4.50 10.70 11.13
C ASN A 188 -5.75 11.10 11.94
N TRP A 189 -6.35 12.25 11.62
CA TRP A 189 -7.62 12.67 12.22
C TRP A 189 -8.72 11.67 11.90
N LEU A 190 -8.87 11.28 10.63
CA LEU A 190 -9.88 10.32 10.20
C LEU A 190 -9.69 8.95 10.87
N ASP A 191 -8.45 8.45 10.98
CA ASP A 191 -8.13 7.24 11.77
C ASP A 191 -8.63 7.36 13.21
N GLY A 192 -8.36 8.48 13.87
CA GLY A 192 -8.84 8.77 15.23
C GLY A 192 -10.37 8.71 15.32
N LYS A 193 -11.07 9.36 14.39
CA LYS A 193 -12.54 9.36 14.32
C LYS A 193 -13.12 7.96 14.09
N ILE A 194 -12.49 7.14 13.26
CA ILE A 194 -12.91 5.74 13.01
C ILE A 194 -12.75 4.92 14.30
N LYS A 195 -11.62 5.09 15.01
CA LYS A 195 -11.38 4.40 16.29
C LYS A 195 -12.35 4.84 17.40
N GLU A 196 -12.73 6.10 17.44
CA GLU A 196 -13.70 6.64 18.42
C GLU A 196 -15.06 5.92 18.36
N ILE A 197 -15.48 5.49 17.16
CA ILE A 197 -16.74 4.76 16.98
C ILE A 197 -16.57 3.23 17.09
N GLY A 198 -15.35 2.75 17.34
CA GLY A 198 -15.04 1.32 17.48
C GLY A 198 -14.93 0.55 16.16
N ALA A 199 -14.83 1.25 15.03
CA ALA A 199 -14.71 0.64 13.71
C ALA A 199 -13.24 0.34 13.35
N GLU A 200 -13.03 -0.58 12.42
CA GLU A 200 -11.72 -0.85 11.81
C GLU A 200 -11.47 0.03 10.57
N ALA A 201 -10.21 0.31 10.26
CA ALA A 201 -9.81 1.11 9.11
C ALA A 201 -8.93 0.32 8.14
N ILE A 202 -9.27 0.39 6.85
CA ILE A 202 -8.39 0.03 5.73
C ILE A 202 -8.07 1.30 4.96
N PHE A 203 -6.80 1.69 4.97
CA PHE A 203 -6.32 2.80 4.14
C PHE A 203 -5.91 2.27 2.77
N VAL A 204 -6.31 2.96 1.71
CA VAL A 204 -5.96 2.62 0.33
C VAL A 204 -5.20 3.81 -0.26
N THR A 205 -3.99 3.59 -0.75
CA THR A 205 -3.17 4.64 -1.36
C THR A 205 -3.92 5.35 -2.50
N PRO A 206 -3.68 6.64 -2.78
CA PRO A 206 -4.34 7.29 -3.90
C PRO A 206 -3.98 6.63 -5.25
N PRO A 207 -4.89 6.57 -6.23
CA PRO A 207 -4.57 6.07 -7.56
C PRO A 207 -3.54 6.97 -8.26
N VAL A 208 -2.92 6.45 -9.32
CA VAL A 208 -1.92 7.20 -10.10
C VAL A 208 -2.54 8.44 -10.76
N TYR A 209 -1.86 9.59 -10.62
CA TYR A 209 -2.08 10.73 -11.50
C TYR A 209 -1.14 10.59 -12.68
N ASP A 210 -1.66 10.65 -13.91
CA ASP A 210 -0.86 10.37 -15.10
C ASP A 210 0.31 11.37 -15.24
N PRO A 211 1.58 10.90 -15.18
CA PRO A 211 2.75 11.78 -15.26
C PRO A 211 2.81 12.62 -16.55
N VAL A 212 2.19 12.17 -17.64
CA VAL A 212 2.14 12.94 -18.90
C VAL A 212 1.28 14.19 -18.77
N LYS A 213 0.30 14.20 -17.85
CA LYS A 213 -0.53 15.39 -17.58
C LYS A 213 0.17 16.40 -16.67
N GLY A 214 1.10 15.95 -15.85
CA GLY A 214 1.76 16.79 -14.85
C GLY A 214 2.72 15.98 -13.98
N PRO A 215 4.00 15.87 -14.35
CA PRO A 215 4.96 15.01 -13.64
C PRO A 215 5.22 15.50 -12.21
N ALA A 216 5.17 16.82 -11.99
CA ALA A 216 5.31 17.39 -10.66
C ALA A 216 4.17 16.96 -9.71
N TYR A 217 2.94 16.86 -10.23
CA TYR A 217 1.81 16.41 -9.42
C TYR A 217 1.80 14.89 -9.26
N ALA A 218 2.13 14.12 -10.31
CA ALA A 218 2.33 12.68 -10.17
C ALA A 218 3.28 12.34 -9.02
N ASN A 219 4.40 13.06 -8.89
CA ASN A 219 5.33 12.90 -7.78
C ASN A 219 4.71 13.22 -6.40
N VAL A 220 3.70 14.11 -6.29
CA VAL A 220 2.97 14.32 -5.04
C VAL A 220 2.26 13.03 -4.62
N LEU A 221 1.59 12.35 -5.55
CA LEU A 221 0.88 11.10 -5.27
C LEU A 221 1.85 9.97 -4.93
N ASN A 222 3.04 9.93 -5.52
CA ASN A 222 4.11 9.00 -5.11
C ASN A 222 4.46 9.23 -3.63
N ASN A 223 4.75 10.48 -3.24
CA ASN A 223 5.14 10.82 -1.86
C ASN A 223 4.02 10.54 -0.85
N TYR A 224 2.76 10.82 -1.22
CA TYR A 224 1.61 10.56 -0.36
C TYR A 224 1.40 9.04 -0.16
N SER A 225 1.56 8.27 -1.23
CA SER A 225 1.44 6.81 -1.20
C SER A 225 2.56 6.17 -0.38
N ASP A 226 3.81 6.58 -0.56
CA ASP A 226 4.95 6.07 0.21
C ASP A 226 4.80 6.31 1.70
N TRP A 227 4.34 7.51 2.08
CA TRP A 227 4.08 7.80 3.48
C TRP A 227 2.93 6.94 4.03
N LEU A 228 1.84 6.78 3.29
CA LEU A 228 0.73 5.95 3.75
C LEU A 228 1.19 4.49 3.91
N LEU A 229 1.97 3.95 2.97
CA LEU A 229 2.54 2.60 3.08
C LEU A 229 3.48 2.45 4.28
N SER A 230 4.21 3.50 4.64
CA SER A 230 5.05 3.49 5.85
C SER A 230 4.25 3.29 7.15
N LYS A 231 2.94 3.58 7.14
CA LYS A 231 2.04 3.39 8.30
C LYS A 231 1.82 1.94 8.68
N ARG A 232 2.03 1.00 7.73
CA ARG A 232 2.07 -0.44 8.02
C ARG A 232 3.11 -0.78 9.09
N TYR A 233 4.25 -0.10 9.05
CA TYR A 233 5.41 -0.40 9.91
C TYR A 233 5.52 0.52 11.11
N THR A 234 5.07 1.77 10.96
CA THR A 234 5.18 2.79 12.01
C THR A 234 4.02 2.71 12.99
N ASP A 235 2.80 2.49 12.49
CA ASP A 235 1.58 2.58 13.29
C ASP A 235 0.75 1.28 13.27
N GLY A 236 1.20 0.26 12.54
CA GLY A 236 0.51 -1.03 12.41
C GLY A 236 -0.79 -0.96 11.59
N TRP A 237 -0.95 0.06 10.75
CA TRP A 237 -2.18 0.24 9.97
C TRP A 237 -2.34 -0.81 8.87
N THR A 238 -3.58 -1.20 8.60
CA THR A 238 -3.93 -1.91 7.37
C THR A 238 -3.94 -0.92 6.22
N VAL A 239 -2.94 -1.04 5.34
CA VAL A 239 -2.83 -0.19 4.15
C VAL A 239 -2.78 -1.08 2.93
N MET A 240 -3.61 -0.85 1.91
CA MET A 240 -3.59 -1.54 0.62
C MET A 240 -3.00 -0.62 -0.44
N ASP A 241 -2.05 -1.14 -1.22
CA ASP A 241 -1.34 -0.36 -2.23
C ASP A 241 -2.00 -0.55 -3.59
N ILE A 242 -2.67 0.48 -4.08
CA ILE A 242 -3.13 0.54 -5.47
C ILE A 242 -2.20 1.41 -6.33
N HIS A 243 -1.38 2.25 -5.71
CA HIS A 243 -0.67 3.32 -6.41
C HIS A 243 0.46 2.78 -7.28
N TRP A 244 1.39 2.05 -6.66
CA TRP A 244 2.56 1.52 -7.35
C TRP A 244 2.19 0.44 -8.38
N PRO A 245 1.26 -0.50 -8.10
CA PRO A 245 0.79 -1.44 -9.12
C PRO A 245 0.17 -0.75 -10.34
N MET A 246 -0.63 0.31 -10.14
CA MET A 246 -1.20 1.08 -11.25
C MET A 246 -0.14 1.84 -12.04
N LEU A 247 0.83 2.47 -11.37
CA LEU A 247 1.91 3.19 -12.04
C LEU A 247 2.79 2.22 -12.87
N ASN A 248 3.20 1.09 -12.29
CA ASN A 248 3.98 0.08 -13.00
C ASN A 248 3.23 -0.44 -14.22
N TYR A 249 1.94 -0.76 -14.08
CA TYR A 249 1.12 -1.20 -15.22
C TYR A 249 1.05 -0.13 -16.31
N LEU A 250 0.87 1.15 -15.95
CA LEU A 250 0.84 2.26 -16.90
C LEU A 250 2.16 2.39 -17.66
N GLU A 251 3.29 2.25 -16.98
CA GLU A 251 4.63 2.32 -17.58
C GLU A 251 4.88 1.11 -18.50
N ASP A 252 4.59 -0.10 -18.04
CA ASP A 252 4.73 -1.34 -18.83
C ASP A 252 3.91 -1.29 -20.13
N GLN A 253 2.67 -0.76 -20.07
CA GLN A 253 1.85 -0.59 -21.27
C GLN A 253 2.39 0.50 -22.20
N ARG A 254 3.05 1.53 -21.67
CA ARG A 254 3.64 2.61 -22.47
C ARG A 254 4.92 2.22 -23.18
N ASP A 255 5.63 1.22 -22.68
CA ASP A 255 6.74 0.60 -23.41
C ASP A 255 6.26 -0.09 -24.70
N LEU A 256 4.99 -0.52 -24.75
CA LEU A 256 4.36 -1.12 -25.92
C LEU A 256 3.62 -0.10 -26.79
N ASP A 257 2.86 0.80 -26.16
CA ASP A 257 2.11 1.87 -26.79
C ASP A 257 2.24 3.16 -25.97
N SER A 258 3.11 4.07 -26.43
CA SER A 258 3.34 5.37 -25.79
C SER A 258 2.10 6.25 -25.59
N THR A 259 0.98 5.94 -26.28
CA THR A 259 -0.29 6.68 -26.15
C THR A 259 -1.24 6.07 -25.12
N PHE A 260 -0.88 4.92 -24.52
CA PHE A 260 -1.69 4.26 -23.52
C PHE A 260 -1.96 5.16 -22.30
N TYR A 261 -3.17 5.04 -21.77
CA TYR A 261 -3.61 5.74 -20.57
C TYR A 261 -4.54 4.85 -19.75
N LEU A 262 -4.43 4.92 -18.42
CA LEU A 262 -5.45 4.39 -17.51
C LEU A 262 -6.60 5.38 -17.34
N ALA A 263 -6.32 6.69 -17.41
CA ALA A 263 -7.26 7.79 -17.25
C ALA A 263 -7.04 8.82 -18.37
N LYS A 264 -8.07 9.11 -19.18
CA LYS A 264 -7.93 10.01 -20.35
C LYS A 264 -7.58 11.45 -19.94
N ASP A 265 -8.13 11.89 -18.82
CA ASP A 265 -7.84 13.18 -18.18
C ASP A 265 -6.66 13.11 -17.20
N GLY A 266 -6.10 11.91 -16.99
CA GLY A 266 -5.03 11.62 -16.04
C GLY A 266 -5.45 11.50 -14.59
N ILE A 267 -6.75 11.58 -14.29
CA ILE A 267 -7.30 11.57 -12.93
C ILE A 267 -8.29 10.43 -12.75
N HIS A 268 -9.29 10.31 -13.63
CA HIS A 268 -10.40 9.37 -13.50
C HIS A 268 -10.13 8.10 -14.32
N PRO A 269 -9.80 6.97 -13.69
CA PRO A 269 -9.46 5.76 -14.41
C PRO A 269 -10.67 5.19 -15.17
N GLY A 270 -10.40 4.57 -16.32
CA GLY A 270 -11.38 3.74 -17.01
C GLY A 270 -11.48 2.35 -16.38
N GLU A 271 -12.14 1.43 -17.09
CA GLU A 271 -12.41 0.06 -16.63
C GLU A 271 -11.16 -0.67 -16.15
N MET A 272 -10.08 -0.69 -16.96
CA MET A 272 -8.82 -1.34 -16.58
C MET A 272 -8.20 -0.72 -15.32
N GLY A 273 -8.26 0.60 -15.17
CA GLY A 273 -7.74 1.26 -13.97
C GLY A 273 -8.56 0.92 -12.72
N HIS A 274 -9.89 0.88 -12.84
CA HIS A 274 -10.77 0.44 -11.76
C HIS A 274 -10.59 -1.06 -11.43
N TRP A 275 -10.27 -1.89 -12.42
CA TRP A 275 -9.89 -3.27 -12.18
C TRP A 275 -8.59 -3.38 -11.39
N LEU A 276 -7.53 -2.66 -11.76
CA LEU A 276 -6.26 -2.68 -11.02
C LEU A 276 -6.46 -2.26 -9.56
N MET A 277 -7.29 -1.22 -9.31
CA MET A 277 -7.67 -0.84 -7.95
C MET A 277 -8.38 -1.98 -7.19
N ALA A 278 -9.39 -2.59 -7.82
CA ALA A 278 -10.15 -3.69 -7.22
C ALA A 278 -9.29 -4.92 -6.96
N LYS A 279 -8.40 -5.26 -7.90
CA LYS A 279 -7.47 -6.39 -7.84
C LYS A 279 -6.57 -6.29 -6.61
N GLU A 280 -5.93 -5.15 -6.38
CA GLU A 280 -5.04 -4.95 -5.24
C GLU A 280 -5.79 -4.92 -3.90
N ILE A 281 -7.02 -4.37 -3.87
CA ILE A 281 -7.90 -4.45 -2.69
C ILE A 281 -8.25 -5.92 -2.41
N LEU A 282 -8.66 -6.69 -3.42
CA LEU A 282 -9.00 -8.11 -3.29
C LEU A 282 -7.80 -8.95 -2.84
N LEU A 283 -6.59 -8.67 -3.35
CA LEU A 283 -5.34 -9.29 -2.86
C LEU A 283 -5.11 -8.96 -1.39
N GLY A 284 -5.28 -7.69 -1.00
CA GLY A 284 -5.21 -7.26 0.40
C GLY A 284 -6.23 -7.93 1.31
N LEU A 285 -7.42 -8.25 0.77
CA LEU A 285 -8.48 -9.03 1.43
C LEU A 285 -8.28 -10.55 1.33
N GLY A 286 -7.09 -11.01 0.95
CA GLY A 286 -6.71 -12.42 0.92
C GLY A 286 -7.19 -13.24 -0.27
N GLN A 287 -7.78 -12.61 -1.30
CA GLN A 287 -8.24 -13.30 -2.51
C GLN A 287 -7.07 -13.51 -3.48
N SER A 288 -6.09 -14.30 -3.09
CA SER A 288 -4.80 -14.46 -3.80
C SER A 288 -4.92 -14.89 -5.28
N GLU A 289 -6.00 -15.58 -5.64
CA GLU A 289 -6.26 -16.07 -6.99
C GLU A 289 -6.45 -14.95 -8.01
N VAL A 290 -6.89 -13.76 -7.58
CA VAL A 290 -7.14 -12.62 -8.48
C VAL A 290 -5.88 -12.10 -9.15
N LYS A 291 -4.71 -12.46 -8.59
CA LYS A 291 -3.40 -12.20 -9.21
C LYS A 291 -3.34 -12.69 -10.65
N ASN A 292 -4.00 -13.82 -10.94
CA ASN A 292 -3.91 -14.50 -12.22
C ASN A 292 -4.85 -13.91 -13.29
N TYR A 293 -5.83 -13.09 -12.91
CA TYR A 293 -6.78 -12.51 -13.85
C TYR A 293 -6.23 -11.19 -14.43
N ALA A 294 -6.29 -11.07 -15.76
CA ALA A 294 -5.87 -9.89 -16.51
C ALA A 294 -6.88 -8.74 -16.34
N ASP A 295 -8.17 -9.06 -16.33
CA ASP A 295 -9.27 -8.12 -16.20
C ASP A 295 -10.41 -8.69 -15.35
N LEU A 296 -11.42 -7.85 -15.10
CA LEU A 296 -12.61 -8.24 -14.34
C LEU A 296 -13.41 -9.33 -15.05
N HIS A 297 -13.51 -9.30 -16.39
CA HIS A 297 -14.28 -10.29 -17.12
C HIS A 297 -13.69 -11.69 -16.92
N GLU A 298 -12.37 -11.81 -16.95
CA GLU A 298 -11.67 -13.06 -16.63
C GLU A 298 -11.93 -13.50 -15.18
N ALA A 299 -11.89 -12.57 -14.22
CA ALA A 299 -12.16 -12.86 -12.81
C ALA A 299 -13.60 -13.37 -12.57
N LEU A 300 -14.56 -12.87 -13.36
CA LEU A 300 -15.97 -13.26 -13.27
C LEU A 300 -16.33 -14.47 -14.14
N ALA A 301 -15.49 -14.83 -15.13
CA ALA A 301 -15.81 -15.85 -16.12
C ALA A 301 -16.06 -17.26 -15.53
N SER A 302 -15.46 -17.55 -14.37
CA SER A 302 -15.63 -18.84 -13.67
C SER A 302 -16.91 -18.92 -12.84
N PHE A 303 -17.62 -17.81 -12.65
CA PHE A 303 -18.82 -17.73 -11.83
C PHE A 303 -20.09 -17.66 -12.71
N PRO A 304 -21.07 -18.55 -12.51
CA PRO A 304 -22.38 -18.41 -13.13
C PRO A 304 -22.96 -17.02 -12.86
N ASN A 305 -23.53 -16.38 -13.88
CA ASN A 305 -24.20 -15.08 -13.78
C ASN A 305 -23.31 -13.91 -13.29
N GLY A 306 -21.97 -14.07 -13.22
CA GLY A 306 -21.08 -13.06 -12.62
C GLY A 306 -21.22 -11.66 -13.24
N GLN A 307 -21.37 -11.58 -14.57
CA GLN A 307 -21.56 -10.31 -15.28
C GLN A 307 -22.94 -9.68 -15.01
N GLU A 308 -23.98 -10.50 -14.85
CA GLU A 308 -25.34 -10.03 -14.54
C GLU A 308 -25.41 -9.52 -13.10
N ILE A 309 -24.80 -10.24 -12.16
CA ILE A 309 -24.65 -9.84 -10.76
C ILE A 309 -23.89 -8.51 -10.67
N LEU A 310 -22.80 -8.33 -11.42
CA LEU A 310 -22.09 -7.06 -11.49
C LEU A 310 -23.01 -5.91 -11.90
N GLY A 311 -23.85 -6.12 -12.90
CA GLY A 311 -24.82 -5.12 -13.37
C GLY A 311 -25.80 -4.71 -12.26
N LEU A 312 -26.36 -5.69 -11.54
CA LEU A 312 -27.27 -5.44 -10.43
C LEU A 312 -26.57 -4.75 -9.24
N VAL A 313 -25.36 -5.19 -8.88
CA VAL A 313 -24.53 -4.56 -7.84
C VAL A 313 -24.26 -3.10 -8.19
N ALA A 314 -23.87 -2.80 -9.43
CA ALA A 314 -23.59 -1.43 -9.86
C ALA A 314 -24.82 -0.52 -9.78
N ILE A 315 -26.00 -1.01 -10.19
CA ILE A 315 -27.26 -0.27 -10.07
C ILE A 315 -27.58 0.00 -8.59
N ARG A 316 -27.45 -1.02 -7.74
CA ARG A 316 -27.70 -0.90 -6.30
C ARG A 316 -26.75 0.09 -5.63
N GLN A 317 -25.46 0.03 -5.95
CA GLN A 317 -24.44 0.93 -5.44
C GLN A 317 -24.73 2.38 -5.80
N ALA A 318 -25.06 2.68 -7.06
CA ALA A 318 -25.39 4.03 -7.50
C ALA A 318 -26.63 4.58 -6.78
N LEU A 319 -27.69 3.76 -6.68
CA LEU A 319 -28.92 4.12 -5.99
C LEU A 319 -28.69 4.47 -4.51
N LEU A 320 -27.99 3.60 -3.79
CA LEU A 320 -27.73 3.79 -2.36
C LEU A 320 -26.75 4.92 -2.10
N ARG A 321 -25.70 5.08 -2.92
CA ARG A 321 -24.75 6.21 -2.84
C ARG A 321 -25.49 7.54 -2.84
N ASP A 322 -26.33 7.77 -3.85
CA ASP A 322 -27.00 9.07 -4.03
C ASP A 322 -27.99 9.35 -2.89
N ALA A 323 -28.74 8.32 -2.46
CA ALA A 323 -29.67 8.42 -1.34
C ALA A 323 -28.95 8.69 -0.01
N TRP A 324 -27.84 7.99 0.26
CA TRP A 324 -27.05 8.19 1.47
C TRP A 324 -26.34 9.54 1.50
N LEU A 325 -25.79 10.02 0.39
CA LEU A 325 -25.21 11.36 0.29
C LEU A 325 -26.26 12.44 0.58
N THR A 326 -27.50 12.23 0.13
CA THR A 326 -28.62 13.14 0.42
C THR A 326 -29.04 13.09 1.88
N ALA A 327 -29.20 11.89 2.45
CA ALA A 327 -29.64 11.69 3.83
C ALA A 327 -28.62 12.14 4.88
N THR A 328 -27.33 11.90 4.62
CA THR A 328 -26.24 12.34 5.50
C THR A 328 -25.89 13.82 5.30
N GLY A 329 -26.19 14.36 4.12
CA GLY A 329 -26.00 15.75 3.75
C GLY A 329 -24.54 16.10 3.48
N HIS A 330 -24.34 16.94 2.46
CA HIS A 330 -23.03 17.52 2.13
C HIS A 330 -23.20 18.93 1.57
N LEU A 331 -22.16 19.76 1.63
CA LEU A 331 -22.20 21.12 1.08
C LEU A 331 -21.77 21.24 -0.39
N ARG A 332 -21.40 20.15 -1.06
CA ARG A 332 -20.98 20.20 -2.46
C ARG A 332 -22.15 20.55 -3.40
N PRO A 333 -22.09 21.67 -4.15
CA PRO A 333 -23.15 22.04 -5.08
C PRO A 333 -23.12 21.18 -6.36
N GLY A 334 -24.26 21.15 -7.06
CA GLY A 334 -24.37 20.56 -8.40
C GLY A 334 -24.30 19.03 -8.46
N LEU A 335 -24.43 18.34 -7.32
CA LEU A 335 -24.76 16.92 -7.29
C LEU A 335 -26.26 16.72 -7.45
N ALA A 336 -26.64 15.64 -8.13
CA ALA A 336 -28.02 15.21 -8.14
C ALA A 336 -28.41 14.74 -6.72
N GLU A 337 -29.61 15.12 -6.29
CA GLU A 337 -30.19 14.56 -5.07
C GLU A 337 -30.65 13.11 -5.34
N GLY A 338 -30.32 12.23 -4.42
CA GLY A 338 -30.88 10.89 -4.37
C GLY A 338 -32.35 10.94 -3.92
N ILE A 339 -33.09 9.89 -4.27
CA ILE A 339 -34.44 9.69 -3.74
C ILE A 339 -34.39 9.51 -2.21
N PRO A 340 -35.52 9.70 -1.49
CA PRO A 340 -35.55 9.52 -0.04
C PRO A 340 -34.97 8.16 0.39
N LEU A 341 -34.12 8.15 1.41
CA LEU A 341 -33.36 6.96 1.84
C LEU A 341 -34.24 5.71 1.99
N LYS A 342 -35.40 5.84 2.63
CA LYS A 342 -36.32 4.72 2.82
C LYS A 342 -36.80 4.11 1.49
N GLU A 343 -37.07 4.95 0.48
CA GLU A 343 -37.47 4.48 -0.85
C GLU A 343 -36.31 3.82 -1.59
N ALA A 344 -35.09 4.37 -1.45
CA ALA A 344 -33.88 3.77 -1.99
C ALA A 344 -33.58 2.40 -1.37
N GLU A 345 -33.74 2.25 -0.06
CA GLU A 345 -33.58 0.98 0.64
C GLU A 345 -34.63 -0.06 0.21
N GLU A 346 -35.87 0.35 -0.04
CA GLU A 346 -36.92 -0.53 -0.59
C GLU A 346 -36.53 -1.07 -1.96
N LYS A 347 -36.14 -0.20 -2.89
CA LYS A 347 -35.66 -0.58 -4.23
C LYS A 347 -34.36 -1.40 -4.18
N ALA A 348 -33.44 -1.06 -3.29
CA ALA A 348 -32.19 -1.81 -3.12
C ALA A 348 -32.45 -3.24 -2.59
N ARG A 349 -33.49 -3.44 -1.76
CA ARG A 349 -33.91 -4.78 -1.32
C ARG A 349 -34.48 -5.61 -2.48
N GLU A 350 -35.21 -5.01 -3.40
CA GLU A 350 -35.71 -5.72 -4.60
C GLU A 350 -34.55 -6.18 -5.49
N ILE A 351 -33.52 -5.34 -5.67
CA ILE A 351 -32.30 -5.71 -6.40
C ILE A 351 -31.54 -6.80 -5.64
N GLU A 352 -31.47 -6.71 -4.31
CA GLU A 352 -30.80 -7.72 -3.48
C GLU A 352 -31.44 -9.10 -3.59
N VAL A 353 -32.77 -9.18 -3.71
CA VAL A 353 -33.46 -10.46 -3.96
C VAL A 353 -33.00 -11.06 -5.29
N GLN A 354 -32.92 -10.26 -6.37
CA GLN A 354 -32.44 -10.73 -7.67
C GLN A 354 -30.99 -11.22 -7.61
N ILE A 355 -30.12 -10.49 -6.91
CA ILE A 355 -28.72 -10.93 -6.75
C ILE A 355 -28.66 -12.26 -5.99
N LYS A 356 -29.42 -12.41 -4.89
CA LYS A 356 -29.47 -13.67 -4.13
C LYS A 356 -30.01 -14.84 -4.93
N GLU A 357 -30.93 -14.60 -5.87
CA GLU A 357 -31.42 -15.65 -6.78
C GLU A 357 -30.33 -16.10 -7.75
N LEU A 358 -29.51 -15.18 -8.27
CA LEU A 358 -28.42 -15.48 -9.20
C LEU A 358 -27.18 -16.11 -8.53
N LEU A 359 -27.03 -15.93 -7.21
CA LEU A 359 -25.96 -16.52 -6.40
C LEU A 359 -26.22 -17.98 -5.99
N ARG A 360 -27.45 -18.48 -6.15
CA ARG A 360 -27.83 -19.89 -5.91
C ARG A 360 -27.46 -20.77 -7.09
#